data_AF-A0A1C3NVE1-F1
#
_entry.id   AF-A0A1C3NVE1-F1
#
_cell.length_a   1.000
_cell.length_b   1.000
_cell.length_c   1.000
_cell.angle_alpha   90.00
_cell.angle_beta   90.00
_cell.angle_gamma   90.00
#
_symmetry.space_group_name_H-M   'P 1'
#
loop_
_entity.id
_entity.type
_entity.pdbx_description
1 polymer ?
#
loop_
_entity_poly.entity_id
_entity_poly.type
_entity_poly.pdbx_seq_one_letter_code
_entity_poly.pdbx_strand_id
1 'polypeptide(L)'
;MIDGAPALAHAVRVVVVLGQHHPTAPPALLAAVLLHDAPELAPSDQLDPVVMSLLGPETLRIIRVLEAEHRAMATPNISGEQTLDRVRRLASDDMPSLLATTADKIVAFGSVLRRAARVSDPDVFWQARRPFRDQMPYFHAFRTAAAPFLPRSMACELTGLLVAADRACRGLPHTRTVPQHPTHRKDQPWPTPAT
;
A
#
# COMPACT_ATOMS: atom_id res chain seq x y z
N MET A 1 0.65 2.33 14.37
CA MET A 1 0.36 3.53 13.56
C MET A 1 0.35 3.08 12.11
N ILE A 2 -0.71 3.39 11.35
CA ILE A 2 -0.84 2.99 9.95
C ILE A 2 -1.05 4.26 9.14
N ASP A 3 -0.22 4.45 8.12
CA ASP A 3 -0.14 5.69 7.33
C ASP A 3 0.06 6.98 8.12
N GLY A 4 0.58 6.91 9.36
CA GLY A 4 0.74 8.06 10.23
C GLY A 4 -0.52 8.48 10.99
N ALA A 5 -1.53 7.62 11.07
CA ALA A 5 -2.71 7.75 11.91
C ALA A 5 -2.83 6.58 12.91
N PRO A 6 -3.62 6.75 13.99
CA PRO A 6 -4.06 5.62 14.81
C PRO A 6 -4.75 4.57 13.95
N ALA A 7 -4.49 3.28 14.19
CA ALA A 7 -5.00 2.18 13.37
C ALA A 7 -6.54 2.21 13.25
N LEU A 8 -7.24 2.50 14.34
CA LEU A 8 -8.70 2.65 14.32
C LEU A 8 -9.16 3.76 13.37
N ALA A 9 -8.45 4.90 13.33
CA ALA A 9 -8.82 5.99 12.43
C ALA A 9 -8.58 5.64 10.95
N HIS A 10 -7.61 4.76 10.65
CA HIS A 10 -7.44 4.17 9.32
C HIS A 10 -8.64 3.28 8.98
N ALA A 11 -8.92 2.27 9.81
CA ALA A 11 -9.99 1.33 9.60
C ALA A 11 -11.37 1.99 9.44
N VAL A 12 -11.67 3.04 10.23
CA VAL A 12 -12.90 3.84 10.07
C VAL A 12 -12.96 4.53 8.70
N ARG A 13 -11.85 5.08 8.20
CA ARG A 13 -11.82 5.65 6.84
C ARG A 13 -12.06 4.57 5.78
N VAL A 14 -11.54 3.35 5.97
CA VAL A 14 -11.79 2.23 5.05
C VAL A 14 -13.27 1.87 5.03
N VAL A 15 -13.93 1.81 6.19
CA VAL A 15 -15.39 1.61 6.27
C VAL A 15 -16.15 2.71 5.54
N VAL A 16 -15.76 3.98 5.70
CA VAL A 16 -16.42 5.10 5.03
C VAL A 16 -16.30 4.98 3.51
N VAL A 17 -15.10 4.70 2.99
CA VAL A 17 -14.87 4.48 1.56
C VAL A 17 -15.68 3.28 1.06
N LEU A 18 -15.69 2.17 1.79
CA LEU A 18 -16.49 1.00 1.43
C LEU A 18 -17.98 1.36 1.35
N GLY A 19 -18.53 2.04 2.35
CA GLY A 19 -19.94 2.44 2.38
C GLY A 19 -20.33 3.42 1.27
N GLN A 20 -19.41 4.28 0.82
CA GLN A 20 -19.64 5.18 -0.32
C GLN A 20 -19.83 4.41 -1.63
N HIS A 21 -19.09 3.32 -1.84
CA HIS A 21 -19.17 2.51 -3.06
C HIS A 21 -20.12 1.31 -2.94
N HIS A 22 -20.42 0.87 -1.71
CA HIS A 22 -21.31 -0.23 -1.39
C HIS A 22 -22.19 0.12 -0.16
N PRO A 23 -23.23 0.95 -0.34
CA PRO A 23 -24.05 1.45 0.77
C PRO A 23 -24.81 0.38 1.56
N THR A 24 -25.02 -0.78 0.96
CA THR A 24 -25.70 -1.93 1.57
C THR A 24 -24.70 -2.98 2.10
N ALA A 25 -23.46 -2.58 2.39
CA ALA A 25 -22.44 -3.48 2.91
C ALA A 25 -22.93 -4.23 4.16
N PRO A 26 -22.82 -5.57 4.18
CA PRO A 26 -23.34 -6.36 5.30
C PRO A 26 -22.52 -6.10 6.58
N PRO A 27 -23.13 -6.21 7.78
CA PRO A 27 -22.44 -5.94 9.04
C PRO A 27 -21.14 -6.74 9.25
N ALA A 28 -21.09 -8.00 8.80
CA ALA A 28 -19.88 -8.83 8.89
C ALA A 28 -18.70 -8.25 8.10
N LEU A 29 -18.95 -7.71 6.91
CA LEU A 29 -17.93 -7.04 6.10
C LEU A 29 -17.45 -5.74 6.77
N LEU A 30 -18.37 -4.95 7.32
CA LEU A 30 -18.01 -3.72 8.05
C LEU A 30 -17.16 -4.03 9.29
N ALA A 31 -17.54 -5.06 10.05
CA ALA A 31 -16.78 -5.52 11.21
C ALA A 31 -15.39 -6.02 10.80
N ALA A 32 -15.30 -6.78 9.71
CA ALA A 32 -14.01 -7.27 9.19
C ALA A 32 -13.09 -6.12 8.78
N VAL A 33 -13.62 -5.11 8.09
CA VAL A 33 -12.86 -3.91 7.72
C VAL A 33 -12.40 -3.12 8.95
N LEU A 34 -13.23 -2.98 9.99
CA LEU A 34 -12.82 -2.32 11.23
C LEU A 34 -11.66 -3.02 11.94
N LEU A 35 -11.53 -4.34 11.75
CA LEU A 35 -10.55 -5.19 12.41
C LEU A 35 -9.44 -5.69 11.48
N HIS A 36 -9.37 -5.22 10.23
CA HIS A 36 -8.50 -5.84 9.23
C HIS A 36 -7.00 -5.77 9.57
N ASP A 37 -6.58 -4.72 10.29
CA ASP A 37 -5.21 -4.57 10.78
C ASP A 37 -4.95 -5.30 12.11
N ALA A 38 -5.98 -5.83 12.77
CA ALA A 38 -5.84 -6.49 14.07
C ALA A 38 -4.83 -7.66 14.05
N PRO A 39 -4.74 -8.50 13.00
CA PRO A 39 -3.71 -9.56 12.95
C PRO A 39 -2.28 -9.04 13.02
N GLU A 40 -2.01 -7.80 12.58
CA GLU A 40 -0.68 -7.18 12.66
C GLU A 40 -0.38 -6.57 14.02
N LEU A 41 -1.40 -6.36 14.86
CA LEU A 41 -1.32 -5.62 16.12
C LEU A 41 -1.54 -6.49 17.36
N ALA A 42 -2.30 -7.58 17.22
CA ALA A 42 -2.65 -8.48 18.31
C ALA A 42 -1.77 -9.74 18.33
N PRO A 43 -1.61 -10.39 19.50
CA PRO A 43 -1.01 -11.73 19.56
C PRO A 43 -1.79 -12.72 18.68
N SER A 44 -1.06 -13.51 17.88
CA SER A 44 -1.64 -14.36 16.82
C SER A 44 -2.59 -15.45 17.33
N ASP A 45 -2.43 -15.88 18.58
CA ASP A 45 -3.20 -16.94 19.23
C ASP A 45 -4.51 -16.45 19.87
N GLN A 46 -4.70 -15.13 20.00
CA GLN A 46 -5.85 -14.55 20.72
C GLN A 46 -6.95 -14.03 19.80
N LEU A 47 -6.60 -13.60 18.58
CA LEU A 47 -7.55 -12.90 17.71
C LEU A 47 -8.68 -13.82 17.20
N ASP A 48 -8.35 -15.01 16.70
CA ASP A 48 -9.32 -15.88 16.02
C ASP A 48 -10.44 -16.37 16.93
N PRO A 49 -10.16 -16.88 18.15
CA PRO A 49 -11.22 -17.29 19.05
C PRO A 49 -12.17 -16.14 19.40
N VAL A 50 -11.64 -14.92 19.60
CA VAL A 50 -12.43 -13.73 19.95
C VAL A 50 -13.31 -13.29 18.78
N VAL A 51 -12.75 -13.16 17.58
CA VAL A 51 -13.51 -12.78 16.39
C VAL A 51 -14.56 -13.84 16.05
N MET A 52 -14.19 -15.12 16.09
CA MET A 52 -15.12 -16.22 15.84
C MET A 52 -16.29 -16.18 16.82
N SER A 53 -16.02 -16.01 18.11
CA SER A 53 -17.05 -16.00 19.15
C SER A 53 -17.97 -14.77 19.11
N LEU A 54 -17.45 -13.60 18.76
CA LEU A 54 -18.20 -12.33 18.86
C LEU A 54 -18.81 -11.87 17.53
N LEU A 55 -18.13 -12.16 16.42
CA LEU A 55 -18.44 -11.59 15.10
C LEU A 55 -18.67 -12.66 14.02
N GLY A 56 -18.45 -13.93 14.37
CA GLY A 56 -18.76 -15.07 13.53
C GLY A 56 -17.69 -15.40 12.47
N PRO A 57 -17.85 -16.56 11.81
CA PRO A 57 -16.86 -17.10 10.88
C PRO A 57 -16.66 -16.24 9.64
N GLU A 58 -17.71 -15.56 9.16
CA GLU A 58 -17.63 -14.73 7.96
C GLU A 58 -16.71 -13.52 8.16
N THR A 59 -16.83 -12.84 9.31
CA THR A 59 -15.96 -11.73 9.68
C THR A 59 -14.50 -12.19 9.75
N LEU A 60 -14.26 -13.32 10.43
CA LEU A 60 -12.91 -13.88 10.57
C LEU A 60 -12.30 -14.24 9.21
N ARG A 61 -13.08 -14.88 8.34
CA ARG A 61 -12.67 -15.27 6.99
C ARG A 61 -12.17 -14.07 6.19
N ILE A 62 -12.92 -12.97 6.19
CA ILE A 62 -12.56 -11.73 5.48
C ILE A 62 -11.28 -11.11 6.06
N ILE A 63 -11.14 -11.07 7.41
CA ILE A 63 -9.92 -10.57 8.07
C ILE A 63 -8.69 -11.38 7.62
N ARG A 64 -8.80 -12.71 7.58
CA ARG A 64 -7.68 -13.58 7.16
C ARG A 64 -7.32 -13.43 5.69
N VAL A 65 -8.29 -13.13 4.82
CA VAL A 65 -8.00 -12.77 3.43
C VAL A 65 -7.27 -11.43 3.32
N LEU A 66 -7.68 -10.41 4.07
CA LEU A 66 -7.01 -9.10 4.11
C LEU A 66 -5.57 -9.21 4.64
N GLU A 67 -5.37 -9.99 5.69
CA GLU A 67 -4.02 -10.26 6.22
C GLU A 67 -3.14 -11.00 5.19
N ALA A 68 -3.70 -12.00 4.50
CA ALA A 68 -2.99 -12.70 3.44
C ALA A 68 -2.62 -11.77 2.26
N GLU A 69 -3.48 -10.80 1.95
CA GLU A 69 -3.21 -9.74 0.99
C GLU A 69 -2.07 -8.83 1.43
N HIS A 70 -2.07 -8.36 2.67
CA HIS A 70 -0.98 -7.55 3.23
C HIS A 70 0.36 -8.30 3.18
N ARG A 71 0.37 -9.60 3.51
CA ARG A 71 1.56 -10.47 3.35
C ARG A 71 2.00 -10.62 1.90
N ALA A 72 1.07 -10.77 0.97
CA ALA A 72 1.38 -10.88 -0.46
C ALA A 72 2.07 -9.60 -0.97
N MET A 73 1.64 -8.43 -0.49
CA MET A 73 2.27 -7.14 -0.79
C MET A 73 3.67 -7.00 -0.18
N ALA A 74 3.90 -7.61 0.98
CA ALA A 74 5.21 -7.60 1.65
C ALA A 74 6.20 -8.60 1.03
N THR A 75 5.73 -9.58 0.25
CA THR A 75 6.58 -10.59 -0.38
C THR A 75 7.41 -9.98 -1.51
N PRO A 76 8.75 -10.00 -1.41
CA PRO A 76 9.61 -9.56 -2.50
C PRO A 76 9.38 -10.39 -3.76
N ASN A 77 9.44 -9.76 -4.93
CA ASN A 77 9.43 -10.43 -6.25
C ASN A 77 8.14 -11.18 -6.61
N ILE A 78 6.99 -10.88 -6.00
CA ILE A 78 5.72 -11.40 -6.51
C ILE A 78 5.51 -10.90 -7.95
N SER A 79 5.27 -11.83 -8.88
CA SER A 79 5.12 -11.47 -10.28
C SER A 79 3.77 -10.80 -10.55
N GLY A 80 3.70 -9.98 -11.59
CA GLY A 80 2.44 -9.39 -12.03
C GLY A 80 1.39 -10.44 -12.41
N GLU A 81 1.83 -11.56 -13.02
CA GLU A 81 0.95 -12.68 -13.37
C GLU A 81 0.38 -13.40 -12.15
N GLN A 82 1.22 -13.68 -11.14
CA GLN A 82 0.79 -14.26 -9.86
C GLN A 82 -0.23 -13.35 -9.17
N THR A 83 0.00 -12.04 -9.22
CA THR A 83 -0.93 -11.04 -8.66
C THR A 83 -2.27 -11.04 -9.40
N LEU A 84 -2.24 -11.03 -10.74
CA LEU A 84 -3.45 -11.05 -11.57
C LEU A 84 -4.31 -12.28 -11.29
N ASP A 85 -3.68 -13.45 -11.29
CA ASP A 85 -4.33 -14.75 -11.08
C ASP A 85 -4.95 -14.85 -9.67
N ARG A 86 -4.19 -14.45 -8.64
CA ARG A 86 -4.69 -14.42 -7.26
C ARG A 86 -5.89 -13.49 -7.08
N VAL A 87 -5.83 -12.28 -7.64
CA VAL A 87 -6.93 -11.30 -7.53
C VAL A 87 -8.16 -11.76 -8.32
N ARG A 88 -8.00 -12.44 -9.46
CA ARG A 88 -9.13 -13.02 -10.20
C ARG A 88 -9.82 -14.13 -9.42
N ARG A 89 -9.06 -15.03 -8.78
CA ARG A 89 -9.63 -16.03 -7.86
C ARG A 89 -10.35 -15.38 -6.71
N LEU A 90 -9.74 -14.37 -6.08
CA LEU A 90 -10.40 -13.63 -5.02
C LEU A 90 -11.73 -13.02 -5.49
N ALA A 91 -11.74 -12.46 -6.70
CA ALA A 91 -12.94 -11.86 -7.29
C ALA A 91 -14.05 -12.88 -7.61
N SER A 92 -13.69 -14.10 -8.03
CA SER A 92 -14.68 -15.16 -8.29
C SER A 92 -15.22 -15.78 -7.01
N ASP A 93 -14.37 -15.92 -6.00
CA ASP A 93 -14.66 -16.76 -4.84
C ASP A 93 -15.15 -15.94 -3.64
N ASP A 94 -14.79 -14.65 -3.58
CA ASP A 94 -14.95 -13.83 -2.38
C ASP A 94 -15.02 -12.33 -2.67
N MET A 95 -16.14 -11.91 -3.26
CA MET A 95 -16.42 -10.51 -3.56
C MET A 95 -16.33 -9.57 -2.32
N PRO A 96 -16.84 -9.94 -1.12
CA PRO A 96 -16.71 -9.09 0.07
C PRO A 96 -15.25 -8.72 0.38
N SER A 97 -14.34 -9.68 0.35
CA SER A 97 -12.92 -9.40 0.62
C SER A 97 -12.25 -8.60 -0.49
N LEU A 98 -12.65 -8.79 -1.77
CA LEU A 98 -12.17 -7.94 -2.86
C LEU A 98 -12.56 -6.46 -2.64
N LEU A 99 -13.81 -6.21 -2.23
CA LEU A 99 -14.30 -4.87 -1.90
C LEU A 99 -13.52 -4.27 -0.73
N ALA A 100 -13.38 -5.00 0.38
CA ALA A 100 -12.61 -4.55 1.54
C ALA A 100 -11.15 -4.21 1.16
N THR A 101 -10.50 -5.11 0.42
CA THR A 101 -9.11 -4.95 -0.03
C THR A 101 -8.93 -3.70 -0.91
N THR A 102 -9.91 -3.44 -1.76
CA THR A 102 -9.90 -2.29 -2.66
C THR A 102 -10.12 -1.00 -1.87
N ALA A 103 -11.02 -1.00 -0.88
CA ALA A 103 -11.28 0.17 -0.04
C ALA A 103 -10.04 0.53 0.80
N ASP A 104 -9.35 -0.47 1.36
CA ASP A 104 -8.11 -0.27 2.11
C ASP A 104 -7.05 0.43 1.25
N LYS A 105 -6.84 -0.09 0.03
CA LYS A 105 -5.92 0.53 -0.93
C LYS A 105 -6.30 1.97 -1.27
N ILE A 106 -7.58 2.26 -1.54
CA ILE A 106 -8.05 3.63 -1.82
C ILE A 106 -7.67 4.57 -0.66
N VAL A 107 -7.89 4.16 0.60
CA VAL A 107 -7.52 4.96 1.77
C VAL A 107 -6.02 5.15 1.88
N ALA A 108 -5.24 4.07 1.69
CA ALA A 108 -3.79 4.10 1.77
C ALA A 108 -3.18 5.05 0.71
N PHE A 109 -3.60 4.92 -0.54
CA PHE A 109 -3.17 5.81 -1.63
C PHE A 109 -3.58 7.26 -1.38
N GLY A 110 -4.83 7.49 -0.98
CA GLY A 110 -5.29 8.83 -0.64
C GLY A 110 -4.49 9.45 0.51
N SER A 111 -4.14 8.65 1.51
CA SER A 111 -3.34 9.09 2.67
C SER A 111 -1.93 9.50 2.26
N VAL A 112 -1.22 8.65 1.52
CA VAL A 112 0.16 8.95 1.11
C VAL A 112 0.23 10.16 0.19
N LEU A 113 -0.71 10.29 -0.76
CA LEU A 113 -0.78 11.43 -1.68
C LEU A 113 -1.07 12.74 -0.95
N ARG A 114 -2.02 12.75 0.00
CA ARG A 114 -2.31 13.93 0.82
C ARG A 114 -1.11 14.35 1.68
N ARG A 115 -0.35 13.39 2.20
CA ARG A 115 0.86 13.67 2.98
C ARG A 115 1.97 14.24 2.09
N ALA A 116 2.16 13.67 0.89
CA ALA A 116 3.11 14.18 -0.10
C ALA A 116 2.81 15.64 -0.47
N ALA A 117 1.52 15.99 -0.62
CA ALA A 117 1.10 17.36 -0.95
C ALA A 117 1.32 18.39 0.17
N ARG A 118 1.61 17.95 1.41
CA ARG A 118 1.76 18.82 2.59
C ARG A 118 3.21 19.01 3.04
N VAL A 119 4.15 18.24 2.49
CA VAL A 119 5.57 18.40 2.82
C VAL A 119 6.21 19.50 2.00
N SER A 120 7.23 20.16 2.56
CA SER A 120 8.00 21.20 1.87
C SER A 120 8.88 20.66 0.74
N ASP A 121 9.31 19.40 0.86
CA ASP A 121 10.14 18.71 -0.13
C ASP A 121 9.49 17.34 -0.48
N PRO A 122 8.69 17.30 -1.56
CA PRO A 122 8.07 16.07 -2.05
C PRO A 122 9.10 15.01 -2.49
N ASP A 123 10.27 15.43 -2.97
CA ASP A 123 11.28 14.49 -3.48
C ASP A 123 11.87 13.67 -2.33
N VAL A 124 12.25 14.33 -1.24
CA VAL A 124 12.69 13.67 0.00
C VAL A 124 11.61 12.74 0.55
N PHE A 125 10.34 13.16 0.49
CA PHE A 125 9.21 12.34 0.96
C PHE A 125 9.06 11.03 0.19
N TRP A 126 9.20 11.06 -1.14
CA TRP A 126 9.08 9.87 -1.98
C TRP A 126 10.36 9.02 -2.00
N GLN A 127 11.54 9.63 -1.84
CA GLN A 127 12.80 8.89 -1.64
C GLN A 127 12.75 8.03 -0.37
N ALA A 128 12.22 8.56 0.74
CA ALA A 128 12.03 7.83 1.99
C ALA A 128 10.98 6.69 1.89
N ARG A 129 10.21 6.62 0.79
CA ARG A 129 9.13 5.65 0.56
C ARG A 129 9.45 4.68 -0.57
N ARG A 130 10.72 4.31 -0.70
CA ARG A 130 11.15 3.27 -1.63
C ARG A 130 10.29 1.99 -1.56
N PRO A 131 9.92 1.43 -0.38
CA PRO A 131 9.08 0.22 -0.34
C PRO A 131 7.73 0.39 -1.05
N PHE A 132 7.08 1.54 -0.90
CA PHE A 132 5.83 1.84 -1.60
C PHE A 132 6.03 1.92 -3.13
N ARG A 133 7.12 2.57 -3.57
CA ARG A 133 7.48 2.67 -4.99
C ARG A 133 7.73 1.31 -5.61
N ASP A 134 8.44 0.45 -4.89
CA ASP A 134 8.78 -0.91 -5.33
C ASP A 134 7.52 -1.80 -5.44
N GLN A 135 6.42 -1.45 -4.75
CA GLN A 135 5.12 -2.12 -4.86
C GLN A 135 4.23 -1.62 -6.02
N MET A 136 4.59 -0.55 -6.73
CA MET A 136 3.76 -0.03 -7.83
C MET A 136 3.38 -1.07 -8.90
N PRO A 137 4.29 -1.97 -9.35
CA PRO A 137 3.93 -3.04 -10.29
C PRO A 137 2.81 -3.96 -9.78
N TYR A 138 2.86 -4.31 -8.49
CA TYR A 138 1.83 -5.10 -7.83
C TYR A 138 0.47 -4.40 -7.88
N PHE A 139 0.42 -3.11 -7.53
CA PHE A 139 -0.84 -2.37 -7.51
C PHE A 139 -1.45 -2.18 -8.90
N HIS A 140 -0.62 -2.03 -9.94
CA HIS A 140 -1.09 -2.02 -11.32
C HIS A 140 -1.70 -3.36 -11.74
N ALA A 141 -1.06 -4.48 -11.35
CA ALA A 141 -1.62 -5.82 -11.58
C ALA A 141 -2.94 -6.00 -10.81
N PHE A 142 -2.97 -5.65 -9.52
CA PHE A 142 -4.18 -5.69 -8.69
C PHE A 142 -5.34 -4.94 -9.34
N ARG A 143 -5.14 -3.66 -9.69
CA ARG A 143 -6.18 -2.83 -10.33
C ARG A 143 -6.67 -3.46 -11.63
N THR A 144 -5.75 -3.99 -12.45
CA THR A 144 -6.10 -4.60 -13.73
C THR A 144 -6.96 -5.85 -13.56
N ALA A 145 -6.67 -6.69 -12.57
CA ALA A 145 -7.48 -7.87 -12.28
C ALA A 145 -8.80 -7.55 -11.57
N ALA A 146 -8.82 -6.58 -10.65
CA ALA A 146 -10.00 -6.25 -9.85
C ALA A 146 -11.05 -5.44 -10.63
N ALA A 147 -10.62 -4.53 -11.52
CA ALA A 147 -11.50 -3.55 -12.17
C ALA A 147 -12.79 -4.12 -12.81
N PRO A 148 -12.78 -5.29 -13.49
CA PRO A 148 -13.99 -5.86 -14.08
C PRO A 148 -15.08 -6.27 -13.08
N PHE A 149 -14.71 -6.45 -11.81
CA PHE A 149 -15.58 -7.00 -10.76
C PHE A 149 -16.06 -5.94 -9.77
N LEU A 150 -15.43 -4.77 -9.75
CA LEU A 150 -15.72 -3.72 -8.79
C LEU A 150 -16.88 -2.83 -9.24
N PRO A 151 -17.59 -2.18 -8.30
CA PRO A 151 -18.44 -1.04 -8.61
C PRO A 151 -17.64 0.00 -9.42
N ARG A 152 -18.24 0.51 -10.50
CA ARG A 152 -17.55 1.43 -11.43
C ARG A 152 -16.91 2.62 -10.71
N SER A 153 -17.61 3.22 -9.75
CA SER A 153 -17.10 4.36 -8.98
C SER A 153 -15.82 4.01 -8.21
N MET A 154 -15.78 2.83 -7.59
CA MET A 154 -14.63 2.33 -6.83
C MET A 154 -13.43 2.04 -7.73
N ALA A 155 -13.66 1.40 -8.88
CA ALA A 155 -12.62 1.13 -9.87
C ALA A 155 -12.03 2.44 -10.44
N CYS A 156 -12.88 3.44 -10.71
CA CYS A 156 -12.44 4.76 -11.17
C CYS A 156 -11.60 5.48 -10.11
N GLU A 157 -12.02 5.47 -8.84
CA GLU A 157 -11.30 6.12 -7.75
C GLU A 157 -9.91 5.49 -7.53
N LEU A 158 -9.82 4.17 -7.42
CA LEU A 158 -8.54 3.47 -7.32
C LEU A 158 -7.63 3.78 -8.52
N THR A 159 -8.20 3.82 -9.73
CA THR A 159 -7.45 4.16 -10.95
C THR A 159 -6.88 5.57 -10.89
N GLY A 160 -7.69 6.56 -10.48
CA GLY A 160 -7.24 7.95 -10.36
C GLY A 160 -6.11 8.11 -9.35
N LEU A 161 -6.24 7.46 -8.18
CA LEU A 161 -5.23 7.47 -7.14
C LEU A 161 -3.92 6.80 -7.59
N LEU A 162 -4.00 5.66 -8.30
CA LEU A 162 -2.82 4.99 -8.84
C LEU A 162 -2.09 5.83 -9.89
N VAL A 163 -2.83 6.50 -10.77
CA VAL A 163 -2.24 7.41 -11.76
C VAL A 163 -1.54 8.59 -11.08
N ALA A 164 -2.13 9.15 -10.03
CA ALA A 164 -1.51 10.22 -9.26
C ALA A 164 -0.24 9.75 -8.53
N ALA A 165 -0.28 8.57 -7.90
CA ALA A 165 0.88 7.98 -7.23
C ALA A 165 2.03 7.68 -8.21
N ASP A 166 1.71 7.13 -9.38
CA ASP A 166 2.69 6.82 -10.41
C ASP A 166 3.40 8.09 -10.93
N ARG A 167 2.64 9.17 -11.20
CA ARG A 167 3.23 10.47 -11.57
C ARG A 167 4.15 11.01 -10.48
N ALA A 168 3.72 10.94 -9.23
CA ALA A 168 4.51 11.41 -8.09
C ALA A 168 5.81 10.60 -7.93
N CYS A 169 5.78 9.30 -8.21
CA CYS A 169 6.95 8.42 -8.14
C CYS A 169 7.92 8.60 -9.32
N ARG A 170 7.43 9.00 -10.51
CA ARG A 170 8.24 9.27 -11.71
C ARG A 170 8.86 10.67 -11.75
N GLY A 171 8.25 11.64 -11.06
CA GLY A 171 8.72 13.02 -11.01
C GLY A 171 10.06 13.23 -10.29
N LEU A 172 10.58 12.18 -9.63
CA LEU A 172 11.86 12.24 -8.95
C LEU A 172 13.00 12.36 -9.97
N PRO A 173 13.79 13.46 -9.96
CA PRO A 173 15.00 13.50 -10.74
C PRO A 173 15.85 12.30 -10.34
N HIS A 174 16.24 11.48 -11.31
CA HIS A 174 17.34 10.56 -11.09
C HIS A 174 18.50 11.44 -10.65
N THR A 175 18.92 11.31 -9.39
CA THR A 175 20.17 11.89 -8.92
C THR A 175 21.23 11.40 -9.89
N ARG A 176 21.54 12.27 -10.85
CA ARG A 176 22.67 12.18 -11.74
C ARG A 176 23.83 12.06 -10.78
N THR A 177 24.45 10.88 -10.75
CA THR A 177 25.61 10.58 -9.93
C THR A 177 26.52 11.79 -10.02
N VAL A 178 26.64 12.56 -8.93
CA VAL A 178 27.59 13.66 -8.87
C VAL A 178 28.94 13.00 -9.15
N PRO A 179 29.66 13.36 -10.22
CA PRO A 179 31.00 12.84 -10.42
C PRO A 179 31.76 13.17 -9.16
N GLN A 180 32.28 12.14 -8.49
CA GLN A 180 33.21 12.35 -7.38
C GLN A 180 34.30 13.26 -7.91
N HIS A 181 34.30 14.51 -7.45
CA HIS A 181 35.35 15.47 -7.76
C HIS A 181 36.64 14.82 -7.23
N PRO A 182 37.66 14.56 -8.06
CA PRO A 182 38.90 13.99 -7.58
C PRO A 182 39.46 14.95 -6.54
N THR A 183 39.55 14.49 -5.30
CA THR A 183 40.24 15.20 -4.23
C THR A 183 41.67 15.43 -4.69
N HIS A 184 42.01 16.70 -4.86
CA HIS A 184 43.35 17.19 -5.13
C HIS A 184 44.34 16.49 -4.20
N ARG A 185 45.23 15.68 -4.78
CA ARG A 185 46.39 15.10 -4.11
C ARG A 185 47.36 16.25 -3.82
N LYS A 186 47.25 16.86 -2.64
CA LYS A 186 48.33 17.65 -2.05
C LYS A 186 49.34 16.66 -1.51
N ASP A 187 50.39 16.37 -2.28
CA ASP A 187 51.68 15.85 -1.81
C ASP A 187 52.65 15.83 -3.02
N GLN A 188 53.22 16.99 -3.33
CA GLN A 188 54.46 17.09 -4.12
C GLN A 188 55.45 17.95 -3.34
N PRO A 189 56.59 17.40 -2.89
CA PRO A 189 57.66 18.18 -2.30
C PRO A 189 58.46 18.94 -3.38
N TRP A 190 58.90 20.15 -3.03
CA TRP A 190 59.76 21.02 -3.84
C TRP A 190 61.13 20.38 -4.12
N PRO A 191 61.68 20.47 -5.34
CA PRO A 191 63.08 20.12 -5.60
C PRO A 191 64.03 21.16 -4.99
N THR A 192 65.03 20.69 -4.25
CA THR A 192 66.19 21.48 -3.79
C THR A 192 67.18 21.73 -4.94
N PRO A 193 67.87 22.88 -4.97
CA PRO A 193 68.83 23.24 -6.01
C PRO A 193 70.14 22.45 -5.88
N ALA A 194 70.72 22.13 -7.04
CA ALA A 194 71.98 21.41 -7.21
C ALA A 194 73.21 22.23 -6.80
N THR A 195 74.23 21.53 -6.31
CA THR A 195 75.64 21.96 -6.25
C THR A 195 76.45 21.16 -7.24
#